data_AF-A0A4R1BDV9-F1
#
_entry.id   AF-A0A4R1BDV9-F1
#
_cell.length_a   1.000
_cell.length_b   1.000
_cell.length_c   1.000
_cell.angle_alpha   90.00
_cell.angle_beta   90.00
_cell.angle_gamma   90.00
#
_symmetry.space_group_name_H-M   'P 1'
#
loop_
_entity.id
_entity.type
_entity.pdbx_description
1 polymer ?
#
loop_
_entity_poly.entity_id
_entity_poly.type
_entity_poly.pdbx_seq_one_letter_code
_entity_poly.pdbx_strand_id
1 'polypeptide(L)'
;MSSWSELSEFIAALDAEDRAKVGRYAFLELPENTGEIELLLSAPENPAATPAQFVSNVISQAASARDLDLARKLGPVALDAAETPGDLQLAHASLAQAYFQNRRDPESAKSFEKHCRAAIEAGHAGTFCYERLAALYEYRGDLEEALRISHRAAEVLRAAGDERSAARFEKRAERLSRKSR
;
A
#
# COMPACT_ATOMS: atom_id res chain seq x y z
N MET A 1 3.15 7.82 24.27
CA MET A 1 1.77 7.51 23.86
C MET A 1 1.85 6.26 23.00
N SER A 2 0.89 5.34 23.09
CA SER A 2 0.88 4.12 22.26
C SER A 2 0.41 4.50 20.85
N SER A 3 0.88 3.79 19.82
CA SER A 3 0.44 4.03 18.44
C SER A 3 -1.06 3.74 18.23
N TRP A 4 -1.68 2.92 19.10
CA TRP A 4 -3.13 2.71 19.16
C TRP A 4 -3.90 3.91 19.72
N SER A 5 -3.34 4.62 20.70
CA SER A 5 -3.97 5.80 21.29
C SER A 5 -4.05 6.94 20.28
N GLU A 6 -2.95 7.22 19.57
CA GLU A 6 -2.90 8.24 18.51
C GLU A 6 -3.86 7.91 17.35
N LEU A 7 -3.95 6.64 16.94
CA LEU A 7 -4.91 6.20 15.95
C LEU A 7 -6.36 6.39 16.43
N SER A 8 -6.64 6.09 17.68
CA SER A 8 -7.99 6.21 18.26
C SER A 8 -8.43 7.67 18.36
N GLU A 9 -7.52 8.57 18.76
CA GLU A 9 -7.75 10.01 18.74
C GLU A 9 -8.05 10.51 17.32
N PHE A 10 -7.27 10.06 16.33
CA PHE A 10 -7.51 10.39 14.93
C PHE A 10 -8.91 9.93 14.47
N ILE A 11 -9.29 8.68 14.74
CA ILE A 11 -10.59 8.13 14.33
C ILE A 11 -11.75 8.85 15.04
N ALA A 12 -11.61 9.15 16.32
CA ALA A 12 -12.61 9.91 17.08
C ALA A 12 -12.81 11.32 16.51
N ALA A 13 -11.74 11.95 16.02
CA ALA A 13 -11.76 13.28 15.44
C ALA A 13 -12.32 13.33 14.00
N LEU A 14 -12.52 12.19 13.33
CA LEU A 14 -13.21 12.14 12.05
C LEU A 14 -14.67 12.59 12.18
N ASP A 15 -15.21 13.15 11.10
CA ASP A 15 -16.65 13.36 11.00
C ASP A 15 -17.39 12.01 11.03
N ALA A 16 -18.70 12.07 11.31
CA ALA A 16 -19.52 10.87 11.48
C ALA A 16 -19.58 10.00 10.21
N GLU A 17 -19.48 10.61 9.02
CA GLU A 17 -19.52 9.87 7.75
C GLU A 17 -18.25 9.06 7.56
N ASP A 18 -17.08 9.69 7.73
CA ASP A 18 -15.79 9.04 7.57
C ASP A 18 -15.52 8.02 8.67
N ARG A 19 -15.89 8.31 9.92
CA ARG A 19 -15.82 7.31 11.00
C ARG A 19 -16.67 6.08 10.66
N ALA A 20 -17.90 6.27 10.18
CA ALA A 20 -18.76 5.16 9.75
C ALA A 20 -18.18 4.37 8.58
N LYS A 21 -17.50 5.03 7.64
CA LYS A 21 -16.79 4.35 6.54
C LYS A 21 -15.59 3.56 7.05
N VAL A 22 -14.79 4.10 7.97
CA VAL A 22 -13.68 3.36 8.58
C VAL A 22 -14.22 2.08 9.24
N GLY A 23 -15.29 2.19 10.03
CA GLY A 23 -15.94 1.03 10.64
C GLY A 23 -16.42 0.01 9.61
N ARG A 24 -17.11 0.47 8.55
CA ARG A 24 -17.57 -0.40 7.45
C ARG A 24 -16.43 -1.15 6.78
N TYR A 25 -15.33 -0.47 6.47
CA TYR A 25 -14.18 -1.06 5.77
C TYR A 25 -13.28 -1.89 6.69
N ALA A 26 -13.32 -1.63 8.01
CA ALA A 26 -12.69 -2.46 9.03
C ALA A 26 -13.56 -3.65 9.46
N PHE A 27 -14.84 -3.68 9.06
CA PHE A 27 -15.86 -4.60 9.57
C PHE A 27 -16.05 -4.50 11.09
N LEU A 28 -16.00 -3.27 11.61
CA LEU A 28 -16.15 -2.95 13.03
C LEU A 28 -17.25 -1.89 13.24
N GLU A 29 -17.99 -2.02 14.33
CA GLU A 29 -18.85 -0.95 14.84
C GLU A 29 -17.99 -0.01 15.68
N LEU A 30 -17.62 1.15 15.11
CA LEU A 30 -16.76 2.10 15.80
C LEU A 30 -17.59 3.01 16.74
N PRO A 31 -17.30 3.04 18.04
CA PRO A 31 -17.91 3.98 18.97
C PRO A 31 -17.43 5.41 18.70
N GLU A 32 -18.05 6.40 19.35
CA GLU A 32 -17.63 7.80 19.24
C GLU A 32 -16.55 8.17 20.26
N ASN A 33 -16.49 7.43 21.37
CA ASN A 33 -15.56 7.71 22.46
C ASN A 33 -14.16 7.17 22.14
N THR A 34 -13.14 8.04 22.20
CA THR A 34 -11.73 7.67 21.97
C THR A 34 -11.27 6.46 22.77
N GLY A 35 -11.62 6.37 24.06
CA GLY A 35 -11.19 5.27 24.92
C GLY A 35 -11.86 3.94 24.56
N GLU A 36 -13.12 3.97 24.11
CA GLU A 36 -13.80 2.78 23.60
C GLU A 36 -13.24 2.33 22.25
N ILE A 37 -12.85 3.28 21.37
CA ILE A 37 -12.14 2.98 20.13
C ILE A 37 -10.79 2.32 20.45
N GLU A 38 -10.00 2.88 21.36
CA GLU A 38 -8.69 2.32 21.72
C GLU A 38 -8.82 0.91 22.28
N LEU A 39 -9.80 0.67 23.16
CA LEU A 39 -10.08 -0.66 23.70
C LEU A 39 -10.46 -1.65 22.59
N LEU A 40 -11.31 -1.24 21.64
CA LEU A 40 -11.73 -2.07 20.53
C LEU A 40 -10.57 -2.40 19.59
N LEU A 41 -9.73 -1.42 19.26
CA LEU A 41 -8.63 -1.59 18.30
C LEU A 41 -7.45 -2.35 18.89
N SER A 42 -7.16 -2.19 20.19
CA SER A 42 -6.09 -2.93 20.87
C SER A 42 -6.52 -4.33 21.35
N ALA A 43 -7.78 -4.71 21.13
CA ALA A 43 -8.32 -5.99 21.54
C ALA A 43 -7.62 -7.16 20.79
N PRO A 44 -7.34 -8.29 21.46
CA PRO A 44 -6.73 -9.48 20.83
C PRO A 44 -7.51 -10.04 19.64
N GLU A 45 -8.82 -9.77 19.55
CA GLU A 45 -9.69 -10.19 18.47
C GLU A 45 -9.48 -9.36 17.19
N ASN A 46 -8.84 -8.19 17.28
CA ASN A 46 -8.48 -7.41 16.11
C ASN A 46 -7.39 -8.15 15.33
N PRO A 47 -7.63 -8.57 14.07
CA PRO A 47 -6.64 -9.30 13.29
C PRO A 47 -5.42 -8.45 12.90
N ALA A 48 -5.49 -7.12 13.05
CA ALA A 48 -4.34 -6.25 12.83
C ALA A 48 -3.42 -6.23 14.05
N ALA A 49 -2.17 -6.65 13.88
CA ALA A 49 -1.19 -6.65 14.96
C ALA A 49 -0.64 -5.24 15.27
N THR A 50 -0.77 -4.30 14.33
CA THR A 50 -0.29 -2.92 14.48
C THR A 50 -1.32 -1.91 13.97
N PRO A 51 -1.28 -0.64 14.45
CA PRO A 51 -2.11 0.44 13.91
C PRO A 51 -1.90 0.66 12.42
N ALA A 52 -0.65 0.63 11.95
CA ALA A 52 -0.33 0.77 10.52
C ALA A 52 -0.97 -0.35 9.69
N GLN A 53 -0.97 -1.60 10.17
CA GLN A 53 -1.65 -2.71 9.51
C GLN A 53 -3.16 -2.49 9.46
N PHE A 54 -3.76 -2.06 10.58
CA PHE A 54 -5.19 -1.76 10.63
C PHE A 54 -5.57 -0.72 9.58
N VAL A 55 -4.90 0.44 9.59
CA VAL A 55 -5.20 1.54 8.66
C VAL A 55 -4.92 1.12 7.22
N SER A 56 -3.84 0.39 6.96
CA SER A 56 -3.50 -0.10 5.61
C SER A 56 -4.52 -1.08 5.04
N ASN A 57 -5.14 -1.90 5.88
CA ASN A 57 -6.23 -2.78 5.49
C ASN A 57 -7.49 -1.97 5.15
N VAL A 58 -7.83 -0.98 5.97
CA VAL A 58 -8.95 -0.05 5.69
C VAL A 58 -8.72 0.70 4.38
N ILE A 59 -7.51 1.23 4.12
CA ILE A 59 -7.13 1.88 2.85
C ILE A 59 -7.39 0.94 1.67
N SER A 60 -6.99 -0.32 1.77
CA SER A 60 -7.15 -1.31 0.69
C SER A 60 -8.62 -1.62 0.40
N GLN A 61 -9.45 -1.73 1.44
CA GLN A 61 -10.89 -1.95 1.31
C GLN A 61 -11.60 -0.72 0.73
N ALA A 62 -11.28 0.48 1.24
CA ALA A 62 -11.81 1.74 0.72
C ALA A 62 -11.44 1.92 -0.77
N ALA A 63 -10.18 1.68 -1.14
CA ALA A 63 -9.72 1.74 -2.52
C ALA A 63 -10.45 0.75 -3.44
N SER A 64 -10.68 -0.49 -2.96
CA SER A 64 -11.43 -1.51 -3.71
C SER A 64 -12.88 -1.11 -3.91
N ALA A 65 -13.49 -0.42 -2.93
CA ALA A 65 -14.81 0.17 -3.02
C ALA A 65 -14.86 1.53 -3.76
N ARG A 66 -13.73 1.99 -4.31
CA ARG A 66 -13.58 3.29 -5.00
C ARG A 66 -13.77 4.52 -4.11
N ASP A 67 -13.69 4.36 -2.79
CA ASP A 67 -13.63 5.47 -1.84
C ASP A 67 -12.18 5.97 -1.71
N LEU A 68 -11.73 6.68 -2.74
CA LEU A 68 -10.35 7.13 -2.86
C LEU A 68 -10.04 8.31 -1.94
N ASP A 69 -11.04 9.08 -1.53
CA ASP A 69 -10.86 10.24 -0.68
C ASP A 69 -10.57 9.79 0.76
N LEU A 70 -11.32 8.80 1.27
CA LEU A 70 -10.99 8.20 2.57
C LEU A 70 -9.62 7.50 2.52
N ALA A 71 -9.34 6.72 1.47
CA ALA A 71 -8.06 6.04 1.32
C ALA A 71 -6.86 7.02 1.35
N ARG A 72 -7.00 8.19 0.73
CA ARG A 72 -5.98 9.26 0.76
C ARG A 72 -5.90 9.94 2.13
N LYS A 73 -7.04 10.19 2.78
CA LYS A 73 -7.10 10.78 4.13
C LYS A 73 -6.39 9.91 5.17
N LEU A 74 -6.54 8.59 5.07
CA LEU A 74 -5.91 7.61 5.95
C LEU A 74 -4.42 7.38 5.65
N GLY A 75 -3.95 7.76 4.46
CA GLY A 75 -2.58 7.50 4.00
C GLY A 75 -1.49 8.02 4.93
N PRO A 76 -1.48 9.32 5.30
CA PRO A 76 -0.52 9.86 6.26
C PRO A 76 -0.53 9.12 7.60
N VAL A 77 -1.72 8.80 8.12
CA VAL A 77 -1.87 8.06 9.39
C VAL A 77 -1.22 6.68 9.32
N ALA A 78 -1.41 5.94 8.22
CA ALA A 78 -0.77 4.64 8.04
C ALA A 78 0.76 4.73 7.99
N LEU A 79 1.30 5.81 7.43
CA LEU A 79 2.75 6.05 7.32
C LEU A 79 3.34 6.49 8.65
N ASP A 80 2.67 7.38 9.38
CA ASP A 80 3.12 7.87 10.67
C ASP A 80 3.07 6.76 11.74
N ALA A 81 2.09 5.86 11.62
CA ALA A 81 1.95 4.70 12.50
C ALA A 81 2.90 3.53 12.17
N ALA A 82 3.69 3.61 11.10
CA ALA A 82 4.53 2.50 10.65
C ALA A 82 5.83 2.41 11.48
N GLU A 83 5.92 1.41 12.35
CA GLU A 83 7.07 1.22 13.23
C GLU A 83 8.10 0.21 12.68
N THR A 84 7.67 -0.68 11.78
CA THR A 84 8.52 -1.71 11.17
C THR A 84 8.67 -1.53 9.66
N PRO A 85 9.72 -2.10 9.03
CA PRO A 85 9.81 -2.15 7.58
C PRO A 85 8.59 -2.81 6.92
N GLY A 86 8.01 -3.83 7.59
CA GLY A 86 6.79 -4.50 7.13
C GLY A 86 5.57 -3.59 7.12
N ASP A 87 5.39 -2.78 8.18
CA ASP A 87 4.31 -1.79 8.25
C ASP A 87 4.49 -0.71 7.18
N LEU A 88 5.71 -0.17 7.03
CA LEU A 88 6.01 0.87 6.05
C LEU A 88 5.77 0.36 4.62
N GLN A 89 6.22 -0.86 4.34
CA GLN A 89 6.01 -1.53 3.07
C GLN A 89 4.53 -1.76 2.79
N LEU A 90 3.74 -2.15 3.79
CA LEU A 90 2.30 -2.36 3.65
C LEU A 90 1.58 -1.03 3.40
N ALA A 91 1.87 0.01 4.20
CA ALA A 91 1.26 1.33 4.05
C ALA A 91 1.50 1.92 2.66
N HIS A 92 2.75 1.87 2.17
CA HIS A 92 3.07 2.29 0.81
C HIS A 92 2.40 1.41 -0.26
N ALA A 93 2.35 0.09 -0.09
CA ALA A 93 1.68 -0.79 -1.05
C ALA A 93 0.16 -0.52 -1.13
N SER A 94 -0.49 -0.26 0.00
CA SER A 94 -1.92 0.09 0.07
C SER A 94 -2.20 1.44 -0.57
N LEU A 95 -1.37 2.45 -0.33
CA LEU A 95 -1.49 3.76 -0.99
C LEU A 95 -1.25 3.66 -2.49
N ALA A 96 -0.26 2.89 -2.93
CA ALA A 96 -0.03 2.65 -4.34
C ALA A 96 -1.28 2.05 -5.02
N GLN A 97 -1.91 1.05 -4.40
CA GLN A 97 -3.16 0.47 -4.90
C GLN A 97 -4.28 1.51 -5.00
N ALA A 98 -4.45 2.35 -3.97
CA ALA A 98 -5.44 3.44 -3.98
C ALA A 98 -5.21 4.43 -5.12
N TYR A 99 -3.98 4.91 -5.31
CA TYR A 99 -3.68 5.83 -6.41
C TYR A 99 -3.78 5.18 -7.79
N PHE A 100 -3.47 3.88 -7.90
CA PHE A 100 -3.58 3.15 -9.16
C PHE A 100 -5.03 3.07 -9.68
N GLN A 101 -6.02 3.13 -8.78
CA GLN A 101 -7.44 3.19 -9.13
C GLN A 101 -7.76 4.43 -9.99
N ASN A 102 -7.00 5.52 -9.85
CA ASN A 102 -7.15 6.74 -10.63
C ASN A 102 -5.96 7.04 -11.54
N ARG A 103 -5.18 6.03 -11.96
CA ARG A 103 -3.93 6.18 -12.74
C ARG A 103 -4.00 6.96 -14.06
N ARG A 104 -5.20 7.32 -14.55
CA ARG A 104 -5.35 8.20 -15.72
C ARG A 104 -5.13 9.67 -15.37
N ASP A 105 -5.35 10.03 -14.11
CA ASP A 105 -4.99 11.32 -13.55
C ASP A 105 -3.45 11.38 -13.33
N PRO A 106 -2.76 12.40 -13.87
CA PRO A 106 -1.29 12.49 -13.78
C PRO A 106 -0.76 12.53 -12.34
N GLU A 107 -1.44 13.25 -11.43
CA GLU A 107 -1.01 13.33 -10.03
C GLU A 107 -1.18 11.99 -9.32
N SER A 108 -2.29 11.30 -9.58
CA SER A 108 -2.49 9.93 -9.09
C SER A 108 -1.44 8.97 -9.64
N ALA A 109 -1.05 9.09 -10.93
CA ALA A 109 0.00 8.27 -11.50
C ALA A 109 1.38 8.53 -10.86
N LYS A 110 1.70 9.79 -10.54
CA LYS A 110 2.94 10.18 -9.84
C LYS A 110 2.96 9.65 -8.41
N SER A 111 1.85 9.77 -7.69
CA SER A 111 1.72 9.23 -6.33
C SER A 111 1.77 7.71 -6.30
N PHE A 112 1.14 7.04 -7.27
CA PHE A 112 1.27 5.60 -7.48
C PHE A 112 2.74 5.19 -7.64
N GLU A 113 3.48 5.86 -8.52
CA GLU A 113 4.90 5.56 -8.76
C GLU A 113 5.74 5.75 -7.49
N LYS A 114 5.57 6.91 -6.82
CA LYS A 114 6.24 7.23 -5.55
C LYS A 114 6.05 6.11 -4.52
N HIS A 115 4.80 5.72 -4.29
CA HIS A 115 4.48 4.72 -3.27
C HIS A 115 4.94 3.31 -3.66
N CYS A 116 4.88 2.91 -4.93
CA CYS A 116 5.46 1.64 -5.35
C CYS A 116 6.97 1.59 -5.14
N ARG A 117 7.71 2.66 -5.45
CA ARG A 117 9.16 2.71 -5.22
C ARG A 117 9.49 2.60 -3.74
N ALA A 118 8.80 3.38 -2.90
CA ALA A 118 8.99 3.35 -1.46
C ALA A 118 8.63 2.00 -0.84
N ALA A 119 7.57 1.32 -1.31
CA ALA A 119 7.25 -0.04 -0.89
C ALA A 119 8.38 -1.03 -1.23
N ILE A 120 8.94 -0.96 -2.45
CA ILE A 120 10.05 -1.80 -2.89
C ILE A 120 11.31 -1.55 -2.05
N GLU A 121 11.63 -0.28 -1.76
CA GLU A 121 12.74 0.11 -0.90
C GLU A 121 12.56 -0.41 0.54
N ALA A 122 11.33 -0.44 1.05
CA ALA A 122 10.97 -1.00 2.34
C ALA A 122 10.92 -2.55 2.35
N GLY A 123 11.19 -3.22 1.22
CA GLY A 123 11.29 -4.68 1.16
C GLY A 123 10.08 -5.41 0.56
N HIS A 124 9.27 -4.74 -0.25
CA HIS A 124 8.07 -5.36 -0.85
C HIS A 124 8.42 -6.60 -1.68
N ALA A 125 7.86 -7.74 -1.26
CA ALA A 125 8.01 -9.02 -1.94
C ALA A 125 6.80 -9.42 -2.79
N GLY A 126 5.80 -8.54 -2.93
CA GLY A 126 4.63 -8.76 -3.79
C GLY A 126 4.87 -8.37 -5.24
N THR A 127 4.14 -8.98 -6.17
CA THR A 127 4.29 -8.71 -7.61
C THR A 127 3.66 -7.38 -8.06
N PHE A 128 2.68 -6.86 -7.33
CA PHE A 128 1.87 -5.70 -7.75
C PHE A 128 2.74 -4.48 -8.09
N CYS A 129 3.58 -4.02 -7.16
CA CYS A 129 4.39 -2.82 -7.39
C CYS A 129 5.38 -3.02 -8.54
N TYR A 130 6.04 -4.18 -8.60
CA TYR A 130 6.99 -4.49 -9.67
C TYR A 130 6.32 -4.55 -11.05
N GLU A 131 5.20 -5.25 -11.19
CA GLU A 131 4.51 -5.43 -12.47
C GLU A 131 4.01 -4.08 -13.01
N ARG A 132 3.41 -3.28 -12.12
CA ARG A 132 2.79 -2.01 -12.50
C ARG A 132 3.82 -0.92 -12.78
N LEU A 133 4.92 -0.84 -12.01
CA LEU A 133 6.02 0.08 -12.32
C LEU A 133 6.74 -0.29 -13.62
N ALA A 134 7.08 -1.57 -13.83
CA ALA A 134 7.75 -1.99 -15.07
C ALA A 134 6.88 -1.68 -16.30
N ALA A 135 5.57 -1.88 -16.21
CA ALA A 135 4.63 -1.50 -17.28
C ALA A 135 4.53 0.00 -17.48
N LEU A 136 4.52 0.80 -16.41
CA LEU A 136 4.49 2.27 -16.48
C LEU A 136 5.73 2.82 -17.19
N TYR A 137 6.92 2.35 -16.81
CA TYR A 137 8.18 2.75 -17.43
C TYR A 137 8.25 2.31 -18.90
N GLU A 138 7.82 1.08 -19.24
CA GLU A 138 7.71 0.67 -20.65
C GLU A 138 6.79 1.56 -21.46
N TYR A 139 5.64 1.95 -20.90
CA TYR A 139 4.69 2.83 -21.58
C TYR A 139 5.27 4.23 -21.83
N ARG A 140 6.07 4.75 -20.90
CA ARG A 140 6.75 6.05 -21.05
C ARG A 140 8.00 6.00 -21.93
N GLY A 141 8.48 4.81 -22.29
CA GLY A 141 9.74 4.63 -23.02
C GLY A 141 10.97 4.61 -22.11
N ASP A 142 10.80 4.60 -20.79
CA ASP A 142 11.87 4.54 -19.78
C ASP A 142 12.39 3.09 -19.65
N LEU A 143 12.94 2.55 -20.75
CA LEU A 143 13.26 1.12 -20.86
C LEU A 143 14.32 0.66 -19.85
N GLU A 144 15.27 1.53 -19.49
CA GLU A 144 16.30 1.24 -18.49
C GLU A 144 15.69 1.06 -17.08
N GLU A 145 14.76 1.93 -16.68
CA GLU A 145 14.07 1.80 -15.40
C GLU A 145 13.15 0.57 -15.39
N ALA A 146 12.46 0.29 -16.50
CA ALA A 146 11.66 -0.94 -16.62
C ALA A 146 12.54 -2.20 -16.47
N LEU A 147 13.75 -2.18 -17.04
CA LEU A 147 14.73 -3.27 -16.95
C LEU A 147 15.23 -3.43 -15.52
N ARG A 148 15.61 -2.32 -14.86
CA ARG A 148 16.08 -2.31 -13.47
C ARG A 148 15.04 -2.87 -12.51
N ILE A 149 13.78 -2.43 -12.65
CA ILE A 149 12.65 -2.95 -11.86
C ILE A 149 12.43 -4.44 -12.13
N SER A 150 12.52 -4.88 -13.39
CA SER A 150 12.32 -6.29 -13.74
C SER A 150 13.40 -7.19 -13.14
N HIS A 151 14.68 -6.77 -13.15
CA HIS A 151 15.74 -7.52 -12.50
C HIS A 151 15.55 -7.59 -10.98
N ARG A 152 15.27 -6.46 -10.34
CA ARG A 152 15.00 -6.40 -8.89
C ARG A 152 13.84 -7.31 -8.49
N ALA A 153 12.76 -7.30 -9.28
CA ALA A 153 11.60 -8.15 -9.04
C ALA A 153 11.96 -9.64 -9.10
N ALA A 154 12.72 -10.06 -10.12
CA ALA A 154 13.15 -11.44 -10.26
C ALA A 154 14.00 -11.92 -9.08
N GLU A 155 14.94 -11.10 -8.64
CA GLU A 155 15.79 -11.39 -7.48
C GLU A 155 14.97 -11.55 -6.20
N VAL A 156 14.12 -10.57 -5.88
CA VAL A 156 13.33 -10.55 -4.65
C VAL A 156 12.30 -11.69 -4.62
N LEU A 157 11.59 -11.92 -5.72
CA LEU A 157 10.57 -12.97 -5.80
C LEU A 157 11.18 -14.37 -5.72
N ARG A 158 12.36 -14.58 -6.33
CA ARG A 158 13.11 -15.83 -6.18
C ARG A 158 13.55 -16.05 -4.73
N ALA A 159 14.09 -15.03 -4.08
CA ALA A 159 14.48 -15.12 -2.67
C ALA A 159 13.28 -15.42 -1.75
N ALA A 160 12.08 -14.97 -2.12
CA ALA A 160 10.82 -15.29 -1.45
C ALA A 160 10.20 -16.65 -1.85
N GLY A 161 10.83 -17.40 -2.76
CA GLY A 161 10.35 -18.71 -3.22
C GLY A 161 9.29 -18.68 -4.33
N ASP A 162 8.95 -17.50 -4.88
CA ASP A 162 8.03 -17.36 -6.03
C ASP A 162 8.79 -17.43 -7.36
N GLU A 163 9.27 -18.63 -7.69
CA GLU A 163 10.04 -18.87 -8.92
C GLU A 163 9.21 -18.61 -10.19
N ARG A 164 7.89 -18.83 -10.13
CA ARG A 164 6.99 -18.61 -11.27
C ARG A 164 6.93 -17.13 -11.62
N SER A 165 6.74 -16.25 -10.64
CA SER A 165 6.73 -14.81 -10.88
C SER A 165 8.13 -14.29 -11.22
N ALA A 166 9.18 -14.80 -10.57
CA ALA A 166 10.56 -14.45 -10.90
C ALA A 166 10.88 -14.70 -12.39
N ALA A 167 10.58 -15.89 -12.89
CA ALA A 167 10.79 -16.24 -14.30
C ALA A 167 10.01 -15.35 -15.29
N ARG A 168 8.85 -14.82 -14.89
CA ARG A 168 8.10 -13.84 -15.72
C ARG A 168 8.82 -12.51 -15.82
N PHE A 169 9.43 -12.04 -14.73
CA PHE A 169 10.21 -10.81 -14.73
C PHE A 169 11.57 -10.95 -15.43
N GLU A 170 12.20 -12.12 -15.38
CA GLU A 170 13.42 -12.39 -16.16
C GLU A 170 13.15 -12.33 -17.66
N LYS A 171 12.09 -12.99 -18.14
CA LYS A 171 11.65 -12.88 -19.54
C LYS A 171 11.35 -11.44 -19.95
N ARG A 172 10.80 -10.64 -19.03
CA ARG A 172 10.58 -9.20 -19.25
C ARG A 172 11.90 -8.46 -19.41
N ALA A 173 12.85 -8.69 -18.51
CA ALA A 173 14.19 -8.11 -18.55
C ALA A 173 14.94 -8.48 -19.85
N GLU A 174 14.89 -9.75 -20.26
CA GLU A 174 15.48 -10.21 -21.53
C GLU A 174 14.87 -9.53 -22.76
N ARG A 175 13.54 -9.31 -22.76
CA ARG A 175 12.88 -8.58 -23.83
C ARG A 175 13.32 -7.12 -23.86
N LEU A 176 13.43 -6.49 -22.70
CA LEU A 176 13.80 -5.08 -22.56
C LEU A 176 15.25 -4.81 -22.97
N SER A 177 16.18 -5.67 -22.57
CA SER A 177 17.61 -5.54 -22.90
C SER A 177 17.90 -5.64 -24.40
N ARG A 178 17.01 -6.29 -25.18
CA ARG A 178 17.08 -6.31 -26.64
C ARG A 178 16.55 -5.03 -27.29
N LYS A 179 15.62 -4.33 -26.62
CA LYS A 179 14.99 -3.10 -27.11
C LYS A 179 15.79 -1.84 -26.78
N SER A 180 16.63 -1.89 -25.75
CA SER A 180 17.50 -0.79 -25.33
C SER A 180 18.86 -0.77 -26.04
N ARG A 181 19.07 -1.63 -27.04
CA ARG A 181 20.28 -1.71 -27.86
C ARG A 181 20.13 -0.97 -29.17
#